data_AF-A0A0G1SU83-F1
#
_entry.id   AF-A0A0G1SU83-F1
#
_cell.length_a   1.000
_cell.length_b   1.000
_cell.length_c   1.000
_cell.angle_alpha   90.00
_cell.angle_beta   90.00
_cell.angle_gamma   90.00
#
_symmetry.space_group_name_H-M   'P 1'
#
loop_
_entity.id
_entity.type
_entity.pdbx_description
1 polymer ?
#
loop_
_entity_poly.entity_id
_entity_poly.type
_entity_poly.pdbx_seq_one_letter_code
_entity_poly.pdbx_strand_id
1 'polypeptide(L)'
;MENNEKKTLQYLNSKAWYRLLKVVFGLCILVAFVVFNGIIISGGVKNVDNNKTTISCTYGDKKILTPKQIGIELSNYELKDGFNYKNFFEGYNDYTIKTIFKNCYQPTNDDIDVFAAQKVYEVYGNDRLSIKKNQRPPLTEAEKKYLDETIPKIENSYINSDKSKYLDYSVKLFDIQPSYTYSKFIKYFIIGNLLILLFFEVIRRAFYYVVLGSVKPKE
;
A
#
# COMPACT_ATOMS: atom_id res chain seq x y z
N MET A 1 -53.44 -23.71 -35.67
CA MET A 1 -52.80 -23.77 -34.33
C MET A 1 -51.38 -24.24 -34.48
N GLU A 2 -50.52 -23.39 -35.04
CA GLU A 2 -49.13 -23.75 -35.35
C GLU A 2 -48.31 -22.49 -35.08
N ASN A 3 -47.80 -22.32 -33.85
CA ASN A 3 -46.79 -21.29 -33.57
C ASN A 3 -46.21 -21.30 -32.14
N ASN A 4 -46.75 -22.08 -31.20
CA ASN A 4 -46.22 -22.09 -29.82
C ASN A 4 -45.03 -23.04 -29.62
N GLU A 5 -44.86 -24.09 -30.42
CA GLU A 5 -43.72 -25.02 -30.30
C GLU A 5 -42.37 -24.38 -30.65
N LYS A 6 -42.35 -23.34 -31.50
CA LYS A 6 -41.11 -22.71 -31.98
C LYS A 6 -40.50 -21.72 -30.97
N LYS A 7 -41.12 -21.50 -29.80
CA LYS A 7 -40.74 -20.45 -28.83
C LYS A 7 -40.38 -20.98 -27.43
N THR A 8 -39.95 -22.23 -27.30
CA THR A 8 -39.51 -22.82 -26.02
C THR A 8 -37.98 -22.93 -25.92
N LEU A 9 -37.46 -23.03 -24.69
CA LEU A 9 -36.03 -23.30 -24.47
C LEU A 9 -35.64 -24.68 -25.01
N GLN A 10 -36.51 -25.68 -24.90
CA GLN A 10 -36.32 -27.00 -25.51
C GLN A 10 -36.10 -26.91 -27.02
N TYR A 11 -36.89 -26.10 -27.73
CA TYR A 11 -36.70 -25.91 -29.17
C TYR A 11 -35.32 -25.35 -29.51
N LEU A 12 -34.85 -24.33 -28.78
CA LEU A 12 -33.49 -23.79 -28.97
C LEU A 12 -32.40 -24.82 -28.65
N ASN A 13 -32.55 -25.56 -27.56
CA ASN A 13 -31.59 -26.59 -27.14
C ASN A 13 -31.39 -27.71 -28.17
N SER A 14 -32.41 -28.00 -29.00
CA SER A 14 -32.30 -28.94 -30.11
C SER A 14 -31.35 -28.46 -31.22
N LYS A 15 -31.13 -27.15 -31.35
CA LYS A 15 -30.34 -26.55 -32.42
C LYS A 15 -28.85 -26.55 -32.08
N ALA A 16 -28.03 -27.11 -32.97
CA ALA A 16 -26.59 -27.18 -32.80
C ALA A 16 -25.93 -25.80 -32.62
N TRP A 17 -26.36 -24.79 -33.39
CA TRP A 17 -25.83 -23.42 -33.30
C TRP A 17 -26.08 -22.79 -31.92
N TYR A 18 -27.23 -23.07 -31.29
CA TYR A 18 -27.55 -22.54 -29.97
C TYR A 18 -26.74 -23.24 -28.87
N ARG A 19 -26.49 -24.55 -29.01
CA ARG A 19 -25.59 -25.27 -28.11
C ARG A 19 -24.16 -24.71 -28.17
N LEU A 20 -23.65 -24.44 -29.37
CA LEU A 20 -22.36 -23.77 -29.56
C LEU A 20 -22.36 -22.37 -28.95
N LEU A 21 -23.41 -21.58 -29.18
CA LEU A 21 -23.56 -20.24 -28.59
C LEU A 21 -23.49 -20.26 -27.07
N LYS A 22 -24.12 -21.24 -26.39
CA LYS A 22 -24.03 -21.38 -24.93
C LYS A 22 -22.61 -21.64 -24.46
N VAL A 23 -21.86 -22.49 -25.18
CA VAL A 23 -20.45 -22.77 -24.86
C VAL A 23 -19.62 -21.49 -25.01
N VAL A 24 -19.74 -20.79 -26.14
CA VAL A 24 -19.05 -19.52 -26.38
C VAL A 24 -19.42 -18.48 -25.32
N PHE A 25 -20.70 -18.36 -24.98
CA PHE A 25 -21.17 -17.45 -23.94
C PHE A 25 -20.57 -17.77 -22.56
N GLY A 26 -20.52 -19.05 -22.18
CA GLY A 26 -19.86 -19.51 -20.95
C GLY A 26 -18.35 -19.21 -20.95
N LEU A 27 -17.67 -19.39 -22.08
CA LEU A 27 -16.26 -19.04 -22.23
C LEU A 27 -16.03 -17.52 -22.10
N CYS A 28 -16.91 -16.69 -22.67
CA CYS A 28 -16.83 -15.24 -22.52
C CYS A 28 -16.95 -14.81 -21.05
N ILE A 29 -17.86 -15.43 -20.28
CA ILE A 29 -17.97 -15.19 -18.83
C ILE A 29 -16.66 -15.55 -18.13
N LEU A 30 -16.10 -16.73 -18.44
CA LEU A 30 -14.85 -17.19 -17.82
C LEU A 30 -13.69 -16.23 -18.13
N VAL A 31 -13.54 -15.82 -19.38
CA VAL A 31 -12.51 -14.84 -19.78
C VAL A 31 -12.72 -13.51 -19.06
N ALA A 32 -13.97 -13.02 -18.96
CA ALA A 32 -14.26 -11.78 -18.24
C ALA A 32 -13.84 -11.89 -16.75
N PHE A 33 -14.12 -13.02 -16.11
CA PHE A 33 -13.67 -13.26 -14.74
C PHE A 33 -12.15 -13.29 -14.62
N VAL A 34 -11.44 -14.01 -15.49
CA VAL A 34 -9.98 -14.10 -15.45
C VAL A 34 -9.34 -12.73 -15.65
N VAL A 35 -9.78 -11.99 -16.67
CA VAL A 35 -9.24 -10.66 -16.97
C VAL A 35 -9.50 -9.69 -15.83
N PHE A 36 -10.75 -9.61 -15.35
CA PHE A 36 -11.11 -8.68 -14.29
C PHE A 36 -10.38 -8.97 -12.98
N ASN A 37 -10.37 -10.24 -12.54
CA ASN A 37 -9.68 -10.61 -11.32
C ASN A 37 -8.16 -10.47 -11.46
N GLY A 38 -7.60 -10.72 -12.65
CA GLY A 38 -6.20 -10.45 -12.96
C GLY A 38 -5.81 -8.98 -12.77
N ILE A 39 -6.64 -8.06 -13.26
CA ILE A 39 -6.45 -6.61 -13.08
C ILE A 39 -6.50 -6.24 -11.59
N ILE A 40 -7.51 -6.71 -10.84
CA ILE A 40 -7.60 -6.42 -9.40
C ILE A 40 -6.36 -6.92 -8.65
N ILE A 41 -5.95 -8.17 -8.90
CA ILE A 41 -4.81 -8.78 -8.20
C ILE A 41 -3.51 -8.04 -8.55
N SER A 42 -3.33 -7.61 -9.80
CA SER A 42 -2.15 -6.83 -10.21
C SER A 42 -2.01 -5.49 -9.48
N GLY A 43 -3.12 -4.89 -9.02
CA GLY A 43 -3.13 -3.68 -8.20
C GLY A 43 -2.68 -3.91 -6.75
N GLY A 44 -2.46 -5.16 -6.34
CA GLY A 44 -2.10 -5.56 -5.00
C GLY A 44 -3.31 -5.97 -4.15
N VAL A 45 -3.17 -7.11 -3.47
CA VAL A 45 -4.25 -7.70 -2.65
C VAL A 45 -4.32 -7.11 -1.24
N LYS A 46 -3.19 -6.65 -0.71
CA LYS A 46 -3.05 -6.09 0.63
C LYS A 46 -2.92 -4.57 0.53
N ASN A 47 -3.47 -3.84 1.48
CA ASN A 47 -3.25 -2.41 1.65
C ASN A 47 -2.69 -2.16 3.06
N VAL A 48 -1.75 -1.22 3.21
CA VAL A 48 -1.29 -0.78 4.54
C VAL A 48 -2.47 -0.20 5.31
N ASP A 49 -2.68 -0.68 6.53
CA ASP A 49 -3.65 -0.14 7.47
C ASP A 49 -2.96 0.90 8.35
N ASN A 50 -3.10 2.17 7.97
CA ASN A 50 -2.49 3.31 8.67
C ASN A 50 -3.04 3.54 10.10
N ASN A 51 -4.13 2.85 10.50
CA ASN A 51 -4.62 2.88 11.88
C ASN A 51 -3.95 1.82 12.77
N LYS A 52 -3.45 0.73 12.18
CA LYS A 52 -2.90 -0.42 12.91
C LYS A 52 -1.40 -0.58 12.72
N THR A 53 -0.84 -0.01 11.66
CA THR A 53 0.60 0.09 11.45
C THR A 53 1.19 0.90 12.58
N THR A 54 2.26 0.39 13.17
CA THR A 54 2.91 1.06 14.30
C THR A 54 4.26 1.62 13.89
N ILE A 55 4.60 2.75 14.49
CA ILE A 55 5.88 3.43 14.37
C ILE A 55 6.43 3.52 15.79
N SER A 56 7.50 2.79 16.05
CA SER A 56 8.16 2.75 17.36
C SER A 56 9.37 3.66 17.36
N CYS A 57 9.38 4.70 18.19
CA CYS A 57 10.55 5.55 18.38
C CYS A 57 11.63 4.77 19.14
N THR A 58 12.87 4.76 18.66
CA THR A 58 13.93 3.94 19.28
C THR A 58 14.46 4.53 20.58
N TYR A 59 14.60 5.85 20.63
CA TYR A 59 15.26 6.55 21.74
C TYR A 59 14.30 7.43 22.54
N GLY A 60 14.75 7.88 23.72
CA GLY A 60 13.93 8.69 24.63
C GLY A 60 12.79 7.88 25.24
N ASP A 61 11.57 8.44 25.20
CA ASP A 61 10.38 7.84 25.82
C ASP A 61 9.81 6.61 25.09
N LYS A 62 10.43 6.21 23.96
CA LYS A 62 10.05 5.04 23.14
C LYS A 62 8.56 5.01 22.79
N LYS A 63 8.01 6.16 22.40
CA LYS A 63 6.61 6.32 22.01
C LYS A 63 6.26 5.37 20.87
N ILE A 64 5.06 4.80 20.92
CA ILE A 64 4.45 4.05 19.83
C ILE A 64 3.37 4.94 19.21
N LEU A 65 3.52 5.18 17.91
CA LEU A 65 2.65 6.04 17.11
C LEU A 65 2.01 5.22 16.00
N THR A 66 0.94 5.74 15.41
CA THR A 66 0.39 5.22 14.15
C THR A 66 0.51 6.29 13.07
N PRO A 67 0.68 5.90 11.79
CA PRO A 67 0.71 6.85 10.66
C PRO A 67 -0.43 7.86 10.70
N LYS A 68 -1.66 7.38 10.94
CA LYS A 68 -2.84 8.24 10.99
C LYS A 68 -2.82 9.24 12.14
N GLN A 69 -2.33 8.85 13.33
CA GLN A 69 -2.23 9.77 14.48
C GLN A 69 -1.32 10.96 14.19
N ILE A 70 -0.27 10.76 13.40
CA ILE A 70 0.71 11.80 13.06
C ILE A 70 0.47 12.44 11.69
N GLY A 71 -0.68 12.14 11.05
CA GLY A 71 -1.09 12.78 9.80
C GLY A 71 -0.31 12.34 8.55
N ILE A 72 0.24 11.13 8.54
CA ILE A 72 0.90 10.56 7.36
C ILE A 72 0.14 9.33 6.84
N GLU A 73 0.31 9.05 5.56
CA GLU A 73 -0.18 7.82 4.94
C GLU A 73 0.99 7.02 4.39
N LEU A 74 1.17 5.80 4.89
CA LEU A 74 2.15 4.86 4.34
C LEU A 74 1.49 4.03 3.24
N SER A 75 2.24 3.78 2.18
CA SER A 75 1.78 3.07 0.99
C SER A 75 2.34 1.64 0.92
N ASN A 76 1.71 0.81 0.11
CA ASN A 76 2.23 -0.53 -0.20
C ASN A 76 3.57 -0.49 -0.92
N TYR A 77 3.89 0.60 -1.62
CA TYR A 77 5.15 0.74 -2.35
C TYR A 77 6.32 0.85 -1.37
N GLU A 78 6.16 1.69 -0.33
CA GLU A 78 7.18 1.91 0.71
C GLU A 78 7.40 0.66 1.58
N LEU A 79 6.37 -0.16 1.77
CA LEU A 79 6.35 -1.29 2.72
C LEU A 79 6.11 -2.64 2.03
N LYS A 80 6.43 -2.76 0.73
CA LYS A 80 6.10 -3.95 -0.08
C LYS A 80 6.67 -5.24 0.52
N ASP A 81 7.96 -5.18 0.85
CA ASP A 81 8.78 -6.29 1.34
C ASP A 81 9.06 -6.18 2.86
N GLY A 82 8.19 -5.46 3.56
CA GLY A 82 8.40 -5.04 4.94
C GLY A 82 9.13 -3.70 5.03
N PHE A 83 9.43 -3.26 6.26
CA PHE A 83 10.14 -2.01 6.49
C PHE A 83 11.65 -2.22 6.42
N ASN A 84 12.29 -1.48 5.51
CA ASN A 84 13.75 -1.37 5.44
C ASN A 84 14.16 0.08 5.69
N TYR A 85 14.80 0.32 6.84
CA TYR A 85 15.14 1.67 7.31
C TYR A 85 16.00 2.46 6.32
N LYS A 86 17.02 1.82 5.74
CA LYS A 86 17.92 2.44 4.75
C LYS A 86 17.16 2.81 3.47
N ASN A 87 16.46 1.86 2.87
CA ASN A 87 15.72 2.10 1.63
C ASN A 87 14.62 3.14 1.84
N PHE A 88 14.03 3.20 3.03
CA PHE A 88 13.04 4.20 3.38
C PHE A 88 13.65 5.61 3.42
N PHE A 89 14.86 5.77 3.99
CA PHE A 89 15.61 7.03 3.97
C PHE A 89 16.11 7.41 2.57
N GLU A 90 16.60 6.46 1.80
CA GLU A 90 17.11 6.71 0.44
C GLU A 90 15.99 7.02 -0.57
N GLY A 91 14.74 6.60 -0.27
CA GLY A 91 13.57 6.89 -1.08
C GLY A 91 13.05 8.33 -0.94
N TYR A 92 11.97 8.62 -1.67
CA TYR A 92 11.28 9.92 -1.66
C TYR A 92 10.34 10.08 -0.45
N ASN A 93 10.85 9.83 0.76
CA ASN A 93 10.06 9.80 2.00
C ASN A 93 10.40 10.94 2.96
N ASP A 94 11.09 12.00 2.51
CA ASP A 94 11.58 13.09 3.38
C ASP A 94 10.51 13.69 4.29
N TYR A 95 9.35 13.99 3.71
CA TYR A 95 8.21 14.53 4.46
C TYR A 95 7.74 13.57 5.55
N THR A 96 7.64 12.29 5.21
CA THR A 96 7.22 11.23 6.13
C THR A 96 8.22 11.03 7.25
N ILE A 97 9.52 10.95 6.91
CA ILE A 97 10.64 10.83 7.85
C ILE A 97 10.68 12.03 8.80
N LYS A 98 10.57 13.25 8.27
CA LYS A 98 10.55 14.49 9.06
C LYS A 98 9.35 14.51 10.02
N THR A 99 8.18 14.09 9.56
CA THR A 99 6.97 14.02 10.39
C THR A 99 7.11 12.99 11.52
N ILE A 100 7.63 11.80 11.23
CA ILE A 100 7.94 10.78 12.25
C ILE A 100 8.94 11.34 13.26
N PHE A 101 10.04 11.91 12.78
CA PHE A 101 11.09 12.44 13.63
C PHE A 101 10.57 13.52 14.58
N LYS A 102 9.77 14.47 14.08
CA LYS A 102 9.16 15.52 14.91
C LYS A 102 8.27 14.97 16.02
N ASN A 103 7.45 13.96 15.71
CA ASN A 103 6.56 13.36 16.70
C ASN A 103 7.30 12.48 17.72
N CYS A 104 8.40 11.84 17.31
CA CYS A 104 9.25 11.08 18.22
C CYS A 104 10.06 11.97 19.17
N TYR A 105 10.69 13.03 18.64
CA TYR A 105 11.79 13.71 19.33
C TYR A 105 11.57 15.19 19.63
N GLN A 106 10.50 15.80 19.11
CA GLN A 106 10.14 17.21 19.34
C GLN A 106 11.36 18.15 19.25
N PRO A 107 12.03 18.22 18.08
CA PRO A 107 13.20 19.07 17.92
C PRO A 107 12.83 20.54 18.16
N THR A 108 13.78 21.32 18.66
CA THR A 108 13.58 22.75 18.92
C THR A 108 13.51 23.57 17.63
N ASN A 109 14.04 23.05 16.53
CA ASN A 109 14.00 23.68 15.21
C ASN A 109 13.14 22.82 14.27
N ASP A 110 12.14 23.43 13.66
CA ASP A 110 11.24 22.79 12.71
C ASP A 110 11.85 22.50 11.35
N ASP A 111 12.96 23.14 11.01
CA ASP A 111 13.68 23.01 9.74
C ASP A 111 14.91 22.10 9.82
N ILE A 112 14.93 21.20 10.80
CA ILE A 112 16.02 20.25 10.96
C ILE A 112 16.13 19.32 9.74
N ASP A 113 17.35 19.18 9.21
CA ASP A 113 17.70 18.13 8.26
C ASP A 113 17.78 16.79 9.02
N VAL A 114 16.90 15.85 8.66
CA VAL A 114 16.79 14.59 9.41
C VAL A 114 18.01 13.69 9.20
N PHE A 115 18.74 13.81 8.09
CA PHE A 115 19.98 13.07 7.87
C PHE A 115 21.09 13.61 8.78
N ALA A 116 21.19 14.95 8.90
CA ALA A 116 22.12 15.55 9.85
C ALA A 116 21.77 15.17 11.30
N ALA A 117 20.48 15.18 11.64
CA ALA A 117 20.01 14.73 12.95
C ALA A 117 20.35 13.25 13.22
N GLN A 118 20.14 12.36 12.26
CA GLN A 118 20.54 10.96 12.33
C GLN A 118 22.03 10.82 12.63
N LYS A 119 22.90 11.54 11.92
CA LYS A 119 24.36 11.53 12.18
C LYS A 119 24.70 11.97 13.61
N VAL A 120 24.02 12.99 14.14
CA VAL A 120 24.19 13.41 15.53
C VAL A 120 23.82 12.28 16.50
N TYR A 121 22.72 11.57 16.24
CA TYR A 121 22.30 10.44 17.07
C TYR A 121 23.28 9.26 17.00
N GLU A 122 23.84 8.97 15.82
CA GLU A 122 24.91 7.99 15.66
C GLU A 122 26.12 8.30 16.55
N VAL A 123 26.57 9.56 16.57
CA VAL A 123 27.72 9.99 17.40
C VAL A 123 27.38 9.99 18.90
N TYR A 124 26.14 10.31 19.27
CA TYR A 124 25.73 10.15 20.67
C TYR A 124 25.78 8.68 21.11
N GLY A 125 25.41 7.75 20.22
CA GLY A 125 25.37 6.33 20.49
C GLY A 125 24.24 5.91 21.44
N ASN A 126 23.93 4.61 21.45
CA ASN A 126 22.79 4.06 22.20
C ASN A 126 22.86 4.39 23.71
N ASP A 127 24.06 4.34 24.31
CA ASP A 127 24.25 4.57 25.74
C ASP A 127 23.81 5.98 26.15
N ARG A 128 24.30 7.02 25.46
CA ARG A 128 23.89 8.41 25.77
C ARG A 128 22.43 8.68 25.39
N LEU A 129 21.93 8.06 24.32
CA LEU A 129 20.56 8.23 23.87
C LEU A 129 19.52 7.54 24.79
N SER A 130 19.95 6.57 25.59
CA SER A 130 19.12 5.93 26.63
C SER A 130 18.87 6.85 27.84
N ILE A 131 19.70 7.87 28.03
CA ILE A 131 19.61 8.85 29.11
C ILE A 131 18.69 10.00 28.70
N LYS A 132 17.91 10.54 29.65
CA LYS A 132 17.07 11.72 29.43
C LYS A 132 17.91 12.88 28.90
N LYS A 133 17.36 13.65 27.94
CA LYS A 133 18.06 14.71 27.21
C LYS A 133 18.77 15.72 28.13
N ASN A 134 18.15 16.10 29.24
CA ASN A 134 18.70 17.06 30.22
C ASN A 134 19.80 16.49 31.13
N GLN A 135 20.00 15.18 31.13
CA GLN A 135 20.99 14.47 31.93
C GLN A 135 22.07 13.80 31.06
N ARG A 136 21.98 13.97 29.74
CA ARG A 136 22.88 13.33 28.79
C ARG A 136 24.29 13.92 28.91
N PRO A 137 25.34 13.08 29.00
CA PRO A 137 26.71 13.57 28.94
C PRO A 137 26.94 14.39 27.66
N PRO A 138 27.67 15.52 27.74
CA PRO A 138 27.99 16.31 26.55
C PRO A 138 28.91 15.51 25.61
N LEU A 139 28.88 15.90 24.34
CA LEU A 139 29.84 15.41 23.36
C LEU A 139 31.25 15.89 23.74
N THR A 140 32.25 15.04 23.49
CA THR A 140 33.66 15.39 23.59
C THR A 140 34.05 16.38 22.48
N GLU A 141 35.15 17.11 22.67
CA GLU A 141 35.63 18.06 21.65
C GLU A 141 35.97 17.38 20.31
N ALA A 142 36.46 16.13 20.35
CA ALA A 142 36.71 15.35 19.14
C ALA A 142 35.41 15.00 18.39
N GLU A 143 34.36 14.61 19.12
CA GLU A 143 33.05 14.32 18.53
C GLU A 143 32.38 15.57 17.96
N LYS A 144 32.47 16.71 18.67
CA LYS A 144 32.00 18.00 18.17
C LYS A 144 32.70 18.37 16.88
N LYS A 145 34.04 18.34 16.86
CA LYS A 145 34.84 18.62 15.66
C LYS A 145 34.47 17.70 14.50
N TYR A 146 34.27 16.41 14.76
CA TYR A 146 33.83 15.45 13.74
C TYR A 146 32.46 15.81 13.15
N LEU A 147 31.50 16.22 13.99
CA LEU A 147 30.18 16.65 13.55
C LEU A 147 30.25 17.97 12.76
N ASP A 148 31.04 18.95 13.22
CA ASP A 148 31.22 20.24 12.54
C ASP A 148 31.81 20.07 11.14
N GLU A 149 32.65 19.04 10.92
CA GLU A 149 33.20 18.70 9.60
C GLU A 149 32.25 17.87 8.73
N THR A 150 31.33 17.11 9.33
CA THR A 150 30.49 16.12 8.63
C THR A 150 29.10 16.67 8.28
N ILE A 151 28.46 17.39 9.21
CA ILE A 151 27.10 17.92 9.02
C ILE A 151 27.01 18.81 7.78
N PRO A 152 27.93 19.76 7.52
CA PRO A 152 27.86 20.58 6.31
C PRO A 152 27.91 19.76 5.01
N LYS A 153 28.59 18.61 4.99
CA LYS A 153 28.63 17.73 3.81
C LYS A 153 27.28 17.07 3.54
N ILE A 154 26.52 16.78 4.60
CA ILE A 154 25.17 16.23 4.51
C ILE A 154 24.19 17.33 4.07
N GLU A 155 24.21 18.48 4.74
CA GLU A 155 23.27 19.58 4.50
C GLU A 155 23.45 20.25 3.14
N ASN A 156 24.70 20.32 2.63
CA ASN A 156 24.97 20.88 1.30
C ASN A 156 24.56 19.96 0.14
N SER A 157 24.14 18.72 0.42
CA SER A 157 23.64 17.81 -0.59
C SER A 157 22.12 17.95 -0.75
N TYR A 158 21.64 17.92 -1.99
CA TYR A 158 20.20 17.96 -2.30
C TYR A 158 19.60 16.56 -2.51
N ILE A 159 20.42 15.54 -2.71
CA ILE A 159 19.97 14.19 -3.09
C ILE A 159 20.12 13.25 -1.89
N ASN A 160 19.03 12.58 -1.50
CA ASN A 160 19.02 11.66 -0.35
C ASN A 160 20.06 10.56 -0.44
N SER A 161 20.26 9.98 -1.63
CA SER A 161 21.28 8.95 -1.84
C SER A 161 22.71 9.44 -1.55
N ASP A 162 22.99 10.73 -1.76
CA ASP A 162 24.30 11.31 -1.43
C ASP A 162 24.45 11.57 0.06
N LYS A 163 23.38 12.06 0.72
CA LYS A 163 23.34 12.18 2.19
C LYS A 163 23.55 10.83 2.87
N SER A 164 22.93 9.79 2.31
CA SER A 164 22.92 8.41 2.83
C SER A 164 24.32 7.79 2.92
N LYS A 165 25.27 8.23 2.09
CA LYS A 165 26.68 7.75 2.13
C LYS A 165 27.39 8.11 3.42
N TYR A 166 26.91 9.13 4.11
CA TYR A 166 27.49 9.57 5.37
C TYR A 166 26.87 8.89 6.58
N LEU A 167 25.82 8.09 6.44
CA LEU A 167 25.05 7.56 7.58
C LEU A 167 25.37 6.09 7.89
N ASP A 168 25.25 5.73 9.17
CA ASP A 168 25.23 4.34 9.62
C ASP A 168 23.80 3.90 9.97
N TYR A 169 23.20 3.12 9.07
CA TYR A 169 21.85 2.61 9.20
C TYR A 169 21.70 1.45 10.21
N SER A 170 22.78 1.05 10.90
CA SER A 170 22.67 0.18 12.08
C SER A 170 22.01 0.91 13.26
N VAL A 171 22.18 2.23 13.32
CA VAL A 171 21.51 3.13 14.28
C VAL A 171 20.18 3.57 13.68
N LYS A 172 19.06 3.18 14.30
CA LYS A 172 17.72 3.50 13.79
C LYS A 172 17.02 4.46 14.72
N LEU A 173 16.50 5.57 14.21
CA LEU A 173 15.68 6.50 15.00
C LEU A 173 14.26 6.00 15.25
N PHE A 174 13.75 5.14 14.37
CA PHE A 174 12.43 4.56 14.51
C PHE A 174 12.35 3.25 13.72
N ASP A 175 11.35 2.44 14.05
CA ASP A 175 11.01 1.23 13.32
C ASP A 175 9.53 1.24 12.94
N ILE A 176 9.19 0.76 11.75
CA ILE A 176 7.81 0.68 11.26
C ILE A 176 7.42 -0.79 11.16
N GLN A 177 6.38 -1.18 11.90
CA GLN A 177 5.80 -2.51 11.79
C GLN A 177 4.48 -2.42 11.00
N PRO A 178 4.48 -2.81 9.71
CA PRO A 178 3.29 -2.71 8.88
C PRO A 178 2.18 -3.65 9.36
N SER A 179 0.96 -3.12 9.39
CA SER A 179 -0.26 -3.92 9.45
C SER A 179 -0.98 -3.79 8.13
N TYR A 180 -1.54 -4.89 7.62
CA TYR A 180 -2.23 -4.90 6.34
C TYR A 180 -3.73 -5.21 6.49
N THR A 181 -4.52 -4.65 5.58
CA THR A 181 -5.94 -4.94 5.42
C THR A 181 -6.26 -5.37 3.99
N TYR A 182 -7.22 -6.28 3.87
CA TYR A 182 -7.70 -6.81 2.59
C TYR A 182 -9.09 -6.27 2.24
N SER A 183 -9.67 -5.40 3.09
CA SER A 183 -11.05 -4.95 2.95
C SER A 183 -11.35 -4.30 1.59
N LYS A 184 -10.46 -3.43 1.09
CA LYS A 184 -10.60 -2.83 -0.24
C LYS A 184 -10.61 -3.88 -1.35
N PHE A 185 -9.65 -4.81 -1.32
CA PHE A 185 -9.56 -5.90 -2.29
C PHE A 185 -10.82 -6.76 -2.28
N ILE A 186 -11.23 -7.25 -1.11
CA ILE A 186 -12.43 -8.10 -0.95
C ILE A 186 -13.68 -7.36 -1.46
N LYS A 187 -13.82 -6.08 -1.13
CA LYS A 187 -14.95 -5.25 -1.59
C LYS A 187 -15.00 -5.16 -3.11
N TYR A 188 -13.89 -4.80 -3.77
CA TYR A 188 -13.86 -4.67 -5.23
C TYR A 188 -13.98 -6.02 -5.94
N PHE A 189 -13.37 -7.06 -5.38
CA PHE A 189 -13.51 -8.43 -5.87
C PHE A 189 -14.98 -8.86 -5.86
N ILE A 190 -15.67 -8.78 -4.73
CA ILE A 190 -17.08 -9.21 -4.63
C ILE A 190 -17.97 -8.37 -5.55
N ILE A 191 -17.90 -7.04 -5.45
CA ILE A 191 -18.77 -6.15 -6.22
C ILE A 191 -18.55 -6.34 -7.72
N GLY A 192 -17.29 -6.40 -8.15
CA GLY A 192 -16.98 -6.53 -9.57
C GLY A 192 -17.41 -7.87 -10.16
N ASN A 193 -17.19 -8.98 -9.44
CA ASN A 193 -17.66 -10.28 -9.89
C ASN A 193 -19.20 -10.34 -9.96
N LEU A 194 -19.91 -9.70 -9.03
CA LEU A 194 -21.38 -9.58 -9.09
C LEU A 194 -21.84 -8.75 -10.30
N LEU A 195 -21.15 -7.66 -10.63
CA LEU A 195 -21.46 -6.83 -11.80
C LEU A 195 -21.25 -7.59 -13.11
N ILE A 196 -20.21 -8.42 -13.22
CA ILE A 196 -19.98 -9.30 -14.38
C ILE A 196 -21.18 -10.24 -14.54
N LEU A 197 -21.56 -10.94 -13.46
CA LEU A 197 -22.72 -11.85 -13.51
C LEU A 197 -24.00 -11.14 -13.92
N LEU A 198 -24.26 -9.95 -13.37
CA LEU A 198 -25.43 -9.14 -13.70
C LEU A 198 -25.43 -8.73 -15.18
N PHE A 199 -24.29 -8.28 -15.70
CA PHE A 199 -24.14 -7.88 -17.10
C PHE A 199 -24.43 -9.03 -18.05
N PHE A 200 -23.83 -10.20 -17.82
CA PHE A 200 -24.10 -11.38 -18.63
C PHE A 200 -25.53 -11.87 -18.49
N GLU A 201 -26.13 -11.76 -17.30
CA GLU A 201 -27.55 -12.08 -17.10
C GLU A 201 -28.47 -11.19 -17.94
N VAL A 202 -28.16 -9.89 -18.03
CA VAL A 202 -28.89 -8.94 -18.89
C VAL A 202 -28.74 -9.32 -20.36
N ILE A 203 -27.52 -9.62 -20.83
CA ILE A 203 -27.28 -10.07 -22.22
C ILE A 203 -28.08 -11.34 -22.51
N ARG A 204 -28.04 -12.33 -21.61
CA ARG A 204 -28.78 -13.58 -21.75
C ARG A 204 -30.29 -13.33 -21.90
N ARG A 205 -30.84 -12.45 -21.06
CA ARG A 205 -32.26 -12.05 -21.12
C ARG A 205 -32.62 -11.29 -22.39
N ALA A 206 -31.77 -10.37 -22.82
CA ALA A 206 -31.95 -9.65 -24.08
C ALA A 206 -31.95 -10.61 -25.27
N PHE A 207 -31.03 -11.58 -25.30
CA PHE A 207 -30.99 -12.62 -26.32
C PHE A 207 -32.30 -13.43 -26.34
N TYR A 208 -32.80 -13.88 -25.18
CA TYR A 208 -34.08 -14.61 -25.13
C TYR A 208 -35.25 -13.75 -25.58
N TYR A 209 -35.27 -12.46 -25.22
CA TYR A 209 -36.30 -11.55 -25.69
C TYR A 209 -36.30 -11.42 -27.22
N VAL A 210 -35.13 -11.27 -27.84
CA VAL A 210 -35.00 -11.16 -29.30
C VAL A 210 -35.40 -12.47 -30.00
N VAL A 211 -34.95 -13.62 -29.50
CA VAL A 211 -35.13 -14.91 -30.19
C VAL A 211 -36.49 -15.56 -29.92
N LEU A 212 -37.00 -15.43 -28.69
CA LEU A 212 -38.22 -16.11 -28.24
C LEU A 212 -39.39 -15.15 -28.02
N GLY A 213 -39.16 -13.83 -28.05
CA GLY A 213 -40.17 -12.82 -27.74
C GLY A 213 -40.52 -12.73 -26.25
N SER A 214 -39.71 -13.33 -25.37
CA SER A 214 -39.93 -13.31 -23.92
C SER A 214 -38.62 -13.23 -23.13
N VAL A 215 -38.63 -12.40 -22.08
CA VAL A 215 -37.51 -12.25 -21.12
C VAL A 215 -37.37 -13.48 -20.20
N LYS A 216 -38.47 -14.22 -20.00
CA LYS A 216 -38.53 -15.48 -19.25
C LYS A 216 -39.23 -16.52 -20.13
N PRO A 217 -38.50 -17.17 -21.04
CA PRO A 217 -39.10 -18.18 -21.90
C PRO A 217 -39.60 -19.37 -21.08
N LYS A 218 -40.66 -20.01 -21.57
CA LYS A 218 -41.17 -21.27 -20.99
C LYS A 218 -40.16 -22.38 -21.30
N GLU A 219 -39.99 -23.30 -20.35
CA GLU A 219 -39.11 -24.47 -20.51
C GLU A 219 -39.51 -25.30 -21.73
#